data_AF-A0A5N7MU74-F1
#
_entry.id   AF-A0A5N7MU74-F1
#
_cell.length_a   1.000
_cell.length_b   1.000
_cell.length_c   1.000
_cell.angle_alpha   90.00
_cell.angle_beta   90.00
_cell.angle_gamma   90.00
#
_symmetry.space_group_name_H-M   'P 1'
#
loop_
_entity.id
_entity.type
_entity.pdbx_description
1 polymer ?
#
loop_
_entity_poly.entity_id
_entity_poly.type
_entity_poly.pdbx_seq_one_letter_code
_entity_poly.pdbx_strand_id
1 'polypeptide(L)'
;MLDFVRLQAPGTLLEEAALRRQVFVASQTNNMKKFQTLATDYLRRYRHSIYSGNFRQRLASALTRIDFGKESSRFEGLVAMMSELELDARRDLYLLAARSSIEQGFTTSARLLADKAQELVGSDRMSAARAKLYRAASLITSPQAIDGAVNDLRSLDRTVLAASDLGLLDSALAMAGQIRKMPEIQSQQVAEARTESVKVVAERPMDVSAPAQGLEQLQALSKARDALSRVDKLIKN
;
A
#
# COMPACT_ATOMS: atom_id res chain seq x y z
N MET A 1 -25.94 -19.53 10.45
CA MET A 1 -26.89 -19.15 11.52
C MET A 1 -27.20 -17.65 11.55
N LEU A 2 -26.23 -16.74 11.59
CA LEU A 2 -26.53 -15.30 11.63
C LEU A 2 -27.26 -14.79 10.37
N ASP A 3 -26.94 -15.31 9.18
CA ASP A 3 -27.65 -14.98 7.93
C ASP A 3 -29.14 -15.35 8.01
N PHE A 4 -29.46 -16.47 8.65
CA PHE A 4 -30.83 -16.94 8.83
C PHE A 4 -31.64 -15.98 9.70
N VAL A 5 -31.09 -15.57 10.85
CA VAL A 5 -31.75 -14.57 11.73
C VAL A 5 -32.04 -13.27 10.99
N ARG A 6 -31.08 -12.79 10.18
CA ARG A 6 -31.26 -11.56 9.38
C ARG A 6 -32.42 -11.67 8.40
N LEU A 7 -32.58 -12.82 7.76
CA LEU A 7 -33.62 -13.06 6.75
C LEU A 7 -35.00 -13.32 7.36
N GLN A 8 -35.08 -13.80 8.61
CA GLN A 8 -36.33 -14.20 9.25
C GLN A 8 -36.96 -13.12 10.15
N ALA A 9 -36.19 -12.12 10.59
CA ALA A 9 -36.68 -11.09 11.51
C ALA A 9 -36.32 -9.66 11.07
N PRO A 10 -36.63 -9.23 9.84
CA PRO A 10 -36.25 -7.92 9.33
C PRO A 10 -36.84 -6.77 10.18
N GLY A 11 -36.06 -5.71 10.38
CA GLY A 11 -36.45 -4.52 11.16
C GLY A 11 -36.41 -4.71 12.67
N THR A 12 -35.98 -5.86 13.18
CA THR A 12 -35.91 -6.15 14.62
C THR A 12 -34.52 -5.90 15.20
N LEU A 13 -34.44 -5.78 16.53
CA LEU A 13 -33.15 -5.74 17.25
C LEU A 13 -32.31 -7.01 17.04
N LEU A 14 -32.96 -8.14 16.74
CA LEU A 14 -32.26 -9.39 16.41
C LEU A 14 -31.56 -9.30 15.05
N GLU A 15 -32.21 -8.71 14.04
CA GLU A 15 -31.57 -8.42 12.76
C GLU A 15 -30.39 -7.47 12.94
N GLU A 16 -30.59 -6.39 13.70
CA GLU A 16 -29.54 -5.41 13.95
C GLU A 16 -28.33 -6.07 14.66
N ALA A 17 -28.57 -6.85 15.70
CA ALA A 17 -27.53 -7.58 16.40
C ALA A 17 -26.78 -8.55 15.48
N ALA A 18 -27.51 -9.26 14.60
CA ALA A 18 -26.92 -10.13 13.60
C ALA A 18 -26.04 -9.35 12.61
N LEU A 19 -26.50 -8.22 12.06
CA LEU A 19 -25.72 -7.35 11.18
C LEU A 19 -24.45 -6.84 11.86
N ARG A 20 -24.57 -6.28 13.07
CA ARG A 20 -23.45 -5.77 13.87
C ARG A 20 -22.40 -6.82 14.17
N ARG A 21 -22.75 -8.10 14.23
CA ARG A 21 -21.79 -9.20 14.40
C ARG A 21 -21.18 -9.60 13.05
N GLN A 22 -22.02 -9.82 12.05
CA GLN A 22 -21.59 -10.34 10.75
C GLN A 22 -20.67 -9.40 9.98
N VAL A 23 -20.88 -8.09 10.05
CA VAL A 23 -20.00 -7.09 9.39
C VAL A 23 -18.54 -7.37 9.77
N PHE A 24 -18.25 -7.50 11.06
CA PHE A 24 -16.87 -7.63 11.51
C PHE A 24 -16.32 -9.03 11.32
N VAL A 25 -17.16 -10.07 11.36
CA VAL A 25 -16.75 -11.42 10.94
C VAL A 25 -16.30 -11.40 9.47
N ALA A 26 -17.07 -10.75 8.58
CA ALA A 26 -16.72 -10.64 7.17
C ALA A 26 -15.41 -9.85 6.95
N SER A 27 -15.16 -8.80 7.74
CA SER A 27 -13.89 -8.06 7.69
C SER A 27 -12.69 -8.93 8.11
N GLN A 28 -12.87 -9.79 9.11
CA GLN A 28 -11.80 -10.66 9.66
C GLN A 28 -11.50 -11.85 8.75
N THR A 29 -12.49 -12.36 8.02
CA THR A 29 -12.33 -13.45 7.06
C THR A 29 -11.99 -12.97 5.65
N ASN A 30 -11.67 -11.68 5.49
CA ASN A 30 -11.32 -11.04 4.21
C ASN A 30 -12.41 -11.22 3.12
N ASN A 31 -13.67 -11.40 3.51
CA ASN A 31 -14.80 -11.43 2.59
C ASN A 31 -15.30 -10.01 2.32
N MET A 32 -14.55 -9.27 1.50
CA MET A 32 -14.75 -7.84 1.30
C MET A 32 -16.13 -7.50 0.73
N LYS A 33 -16.62 -8.29 -0.23
CA LYS A 33 -17.96 -8.11 -0.80
C LYS A 33 -19.03 -8.21 0.28
N LYS A 34 -18.97 -9.24 1.14
CA LYS A 34 -19.93 -9.40 2.24
C LYS A 34 -19.79 -8.29 3.28
N PHE A 35 -18.56 -7.89 3.62
CA PHE A 35 -18.31 -6.78 4.54
C PHE A 35 -19.00 -5.50 4.06
N GLN A 36 -18.75 -5.10 2.80
CA GLN A 36 -19.30 -3.88 2.21
C GLN A 36 -20.82 -3.94 2.15
N THR A 37 -21.41 -5.02 1.64
CA THR A 37 -22.87 -5.17 1.57
C THR A 37 -23.52 -5.04 2.95
N LEU A 38 -23.00 -5.75 3.95
CA LEU A 38 -23.58 -5.73 5.30
C LEU A 38 -23.39 -4.38 6.00
N ALA A 39 -22.25 -3.72 5.79
CA ALA A 39 -21.96 -2.43 6.38
C ALA A 39 -22.84 -1.34 5.76
N THR A 40 -23.00 -1.32 4.43
CA THR A 40 -23.94 -0.43 3.73
C THR A 40 -25.36 -0.61 4.25
N ASP A 41 -25.83 -1.87 4.38
CA ASP A 41 -27.16 -2.16 4.91
C ASP A 41 -27.36 -1.65 6.34
N TYR A 42 -26.33 -1.75 7.18
CA TYR A 42 -26.38 -1.22 8.54
C TYR A 42 -26.41 0.31 8.54
N LEU A 43 -25.48 0.97 7.83
CA LEU A 43 -25.38 2.43 7.79
C LEU A 43 -26.66 3.08 7.27
N ARG A 44 -27.28 2.47 6.25
CA ARG A 44 -28.53 2.95 5.67
C ARG A 44 -29.73 2.80 6.62
N ARG A 45 -29.92 1.62 7.22
CA ARG A 45 -31.13 1.28 7.98
C ARG A 45 -31.08 1.61 9.46
N TYR A 46 -29.89 1.55 10.07
CA TYR A 46 -29.70 1.64 11.51
C TYR A 46 -28.86 2.86 11.93
N ARG A 47 -28.75 3.89 11.08
CA ARG A 47 -28.01 5.14 11.40
C ARG A 47 -28.47 5.86 12.67
N HIS A 48 -29.74 5.72 13.05
CA HIS A 48 -30.33 6.33 14.26
C HIS A 48 -30.49 5.34 15.42
N SER A 49 -29.95 4.13 15.29
CA SER A 49 -29.95 3.17 16.39
C SER A 49 -29.10 3.68 17.57
N ILE A 50 -29.51 3.31 18.79
CA ILE A 50 -28.73 3.54 20.02
C ILE A 50 -27.34 2.86 19.96
N TYR A 51 -27.20 1.84 19.11
CA TYR A 51 -25.96 1.09 18.93
C TYR A 51 -25.05 1.64 17.83
N SER A 52 -25.52 2.64 17.08
CA SER A 52 -24.83 3.18 15.90
C SER A 52 -23.46 3.79 16.23
N GLY A 53 -23.32 4.47 17.38
CA GLY A 53 -22.06 5.06 17.82
C GLY A 53 -20.96 4.00 18.00
N ASN A 54 -21.26 2.94 18.75
CA ASN A 54 -20.33 1.82 18.93
C ASN A 54 -20.04 1.11 17.60
N PHE A 55 -21.03 0.95 16.74
CA PHE A 55 -20.82 0.37 15.42
C PHE A 55 -19.83 1.20 14.59
N ARG A 56 -20.01 2.52 14.52
CA ARG A 56 -19.13 3.43 13.77
C ARG A 56 -17.70 3.40 14.29
N GLN A 57 -17.50 3.36 15.62
CA GLN A 57 -16.17 3.22 16.21
C GLN A 57 -15.50 1.91 15.77
N ARG A 58 -16.21 0.79 15.83
CA ARG A 58 -15.69 -0.50 15.38
C ARG A 58 -15.44 -0.53 13.87
N LEU A 59 -16.31 0.12 13.08
CA LEU A 59 -16.14 0.26 11.63
C LEU A 59 -14.85 1.02 11.33
N ALA A 60 -14.62 2.16 11.99
CA ALA A 60 -13.38 2.93 11.88
C ALA A 60 -12.15 2.04 12.12
N SER A 61 -12.14 1.26 13.21
CA SER A 61 -11.05 0.32 13.51
C SER A 61 -10.88 -0.82 12.50
N ALA A 62 -11.95 -1.23 11.80
CA ALA A 62 -11.85 -2.26 10.76
C ALA A 62 -11.22 -1.68 9.49
N LEU A 63 -11.59 -0.45 9.11
CA LEU A 63 -11.09 0.23 7.92
C LEU A 63 -9.57 0.47 7.98
N THR A 64 -9.02 0.69 9.18
CA THR A 64 -7.57 0.91 9.34
C THR A 64 -6.72 -0.30 9.00
N ARG A 65 -7.29 -1.49 8.77
CA ARG A 65 -6.54 -2.74 8.55
C ARG A 65 -6.68 -3.31 7.14
N ILE A 66 -7.43 -2.63 6.28
CA ILE A 66 -7.81 -3.14 4.95
C ILE A 66 -7.01 -2.43 3.87
N ASP A 67 -6.37 -3.22 3.01
CA ASP A 67 -5.77 -2.72 1.77
C ASP A 67 -6.85 -2.63 0.66
N PHE A 68 -7.46 -1.45 0.52
CA PHE A 68 -8.49 -1.16 -0.47
C PHE A 68 -7.96 -1.00 -1.90
N GLY A 69 -6.69 -0.60 -2.03
CA GLY A 69 -5.99 -0.40 -3.29
C GLY A 69 -5.52 -1.70 -3.93
N LYS A 70 -5.67 -2.85 -3.26
CA LYS A 70 -5.32 -4.17 -3.78
C LYS A 70 -6.12 -4.56 -5.03
N GLU A 71 -7.38 -4.18 -5.08
CA GLU A 71 -8.33 -4.50 -6.15
C GLU A 71 -9.30 -3.33 -6.31
N SER A 72 -9.53 -2.84 -7.55
CA SER A 72 -10.37 -1.66 -7.80
C SER A 72 -11.80 -1.80 -7.23
N SER A 73 -12.38 -3.01 -7.30
CA SER A 73 -13.72 -3.30 -6.77
C SER A 73 -13.82 -3.11 -5.26
N ARG A 74 -12.73 -3.29 -4.49
CA ARG A 74 -12.72 -3.03 -3.05
C ARG A 74 -12.83 -1.54 -2.77
N PHE A 75 -12.12 -0.73 -3.54
CA PHE A 75 -12.20 0.72 -3.38
C PHE A 75 -13.56 1.27 -3.83
N GLU A 76 -14.09 0.79 -4.96
CA GLU A 76 -15.43 1.16 -5.44
C GLU A 76 -16.52 0.80 -4.41
N GLY A 77 -16.48 -0.41 -3.86
CA GLY A 77 -17.42 -0.83 -2.83
C GLY A 77 -17.26 -0.04 -1.52
N LEU A 78 -16.05 0.39 -1.18
CA LEU A 78 -15.81 1.30 -0.05
C LEU A 78 -16.48 2.66 -0.31
N VAL A 79 -16.29 3.25 -1.50
CA VAL A 79 -16.90 4.53 -1.86
C VAL A 79 -18.42 4.47 -1.80
N ALA A 80 -19.02 3.39 -2.32
CA ALA A 80 -20.46 3.15 -2.23
C ALA A 80 -20.93 3.05 -0.77
N MET A 81 -20.24 2.27 0.07
CA MET A 81 -20.56 2.13 1.50
C MET A 81 -20.45 3.46 2.26
N MET A 82 -19.40 4.24 1.98
CA MET A 82 -19.15 5.54 2.59
C MET A 82 -20.21 6.59 2.22
N SER A 83 -20.92 6.40 1.09
CA SER A 83 -21.98 7.31 0.63
C SER A 83 -23.18 7.40 1.58
N GLU A 84 -23.35 6.40 2.45
CA GLU A 84 -24.41 6.36 3.48
C GLU A 84 -24.10 7.22 4.72
N LEU A 85 -22.89 7.78 4.80
CA LEU A 85 -22.47 8.64 5.92
C LEU A 85 -22.59 10.13 5.56
N GLU A 86 -22.82 10.94 6.59
CA GLU A 86 -22.71 12.40 6.52
C GLU A 86 -21.30 12.83 6.06
N LEU A 87 -21.22 13.98 5.38
CA LEU A 87 -19.99 14.45 4.73
C LEU A 87 -18.78 14.52 5.68
N ASP A 88 -18.94 15.09 6.86
CA ASP A 88 -17.85 15.21 7.84
C ASP A 88 -17.37 13.85 8.34
N ALA A 89 -18.30 12.96 8.71
CA ALA A 89 -17.97 11.62 9.16
C ALA A 89 -17.28 10.81 8.05
N ARG A 90 -17.72 10.98 6.80
CA ARG A 90 -17.12 10.35 5.63
C ARG A 90 -15.69 10.83 5.41
N ARG A 91 -15.46 12.15 5.43
CA ARG A 91 -14.13 12.78 5.31
C ARG A 91 -13.19 12.26 6.39
N ASP A 92 -13.64 12.26 7.65
CA ASP A 92 -12.81 11.87 8.79
C ASP A 92 -12.41 10.39 8.73
N LEU A 93 -13.31 9.51 8.27
CA LEU A 93 -12.99 8.09 8.07
C LEU A 93 -12.02 7.87 6.90
N TYR A 94 -12.14 8.63 5.81
CA TYR A 94 -11.15 8.57 4.73
C TYR A 94 -9.77 9.03 5.21
N LEU A 95 -9.68 10.13 5.97
CA LEU A 95 -8.43 10.61 6.55
C LEU A 95 -7.82 9.59 7.52
N LEU A 96 -8.64 8.99 8.38
CA LEU A 96 -8.20 7.94 9.29
C LEU A 96 -7.61 6.74 8.53
N ALA A 97 -8.35 6.23 7.54
CA ALA A 97 -7.92 5.07 6.76
C ALA A 97 -6.69 5.40 5.90
N ALA A 98 -6.59 6.61 5.35
CA ALA A 98 -5.43 7.06 4.58
C ALA A 98 -4.16 7.07 5.45
N ARG A 99 -4.25 7.64 6.65
CA ARG A 99 -3.14 7.66 7.61
C ARG A 99 -2.67 6.24 7.96
N SER A 100 -3.60 5.36 8.34
CA SER A 100 -3.26 3.97 8.67
C SER A 100 -2.72 3.21 7.47
N SER A 101 -3.14 3.54 6.25
CA SER A 101 -2.60 2.95 5.03
C SER A 101 -1.13 3.35 4.79
N ILE A 102 -0.73 4.58 5.13
CA ILE A 102 0.68 4.98 5.14
C ILE A 102 1.48 4.16 6.15
N GLU A 103 0.98 4.04 7.38
CA GLU A 103 1.64 3.28 8.45
C GLU A 103 1.83 1.79 8.08
N GLN A 104 0.95 1.22 7.25
CA GLN A 104 1.04 -0.15 6.75
C GLN A 104 1.79 -0.30 5.41
N GLY A 105 2.19 0.80 4.77
CA GLY A 105 2.81 0.77 3.45
C GLY A 105 1.84 0.46 2.30
N PHE A 106 0.52 0.56 2.51
CA PHE A 106 -0.50 0.43 1.46
C PHE A 106 -0.59 1.74 0.65
N THR A 107 0.46 2.06 -0.11
CA THR A 107 0.61 3.35 -0.80
C THR A 107 -0.55 3.65 -1.76
N THR A 108 -1.01 2.66 -2.54
CA THR A 108 -2.19 2.83 -3.41
C THR A 108 -3.45 3.16 -2.61
N SER A 109 -3.70 2.44 -1.50
CA SER A 109 -4.83 2.73 -0.61
C SER A 109 -4.73 4.14 -0.03
N ALA A 110 -3.57 4.50 0.53
CA ALA A 110 -3.34 5.79 1.13
C ALA A 110 -3.63 6.94 0.16
N ARG A 111 -3.14 6.82 -1.10
CA ARG A 111 -3.41 7.80 -2.15
C ARG A 111 -4.89 7.93 -2.45
N LEU A 112 -5.56 6.82 -2.76
CA LEU A 112 -6.98 6.81 -3.14
C LEU A 112 -7.88 7.35 -2.03
N LEU A 113 -7.60 6.98 -0.77
CA LEU A 113 -8.34 7.45 0.40
C LEU A 113 -8.09 8.94 0.65
N ALA A 114 -6.85 9.40 0.51
CA ALA A 114 -6.50 10.82 0.65
C ALA A 114 -7.13 11.67 -0.46
N ASP A 115 -7.16 11.18 -1.71
CA ASP A 115 -7.84 11.82 -2.83
C ASP A 115 -9.35 11.97 -2.52
N LYS A 116 -10.00 10.92 -2.00
CA LYS A 116 -11.42 10.99 -1.57
C LYS A 116 -11.64 11.92 -0.39
N ALA A 117 -10.73 11.97 0.58
CA ALA A 117 -10.81 12.95 1.66
C ALA A 117 -10.72 14.38 1.12
N GLN A 118 -9.80 14.63 0.17
CA GLN A 118 -9.58 15.94 -0.45
C GLN A 118 -10.84 16.46 -1.16
N GLU A 119 -11.61 15.60 -1.81
CA GLU A 119 -12.90 15.95 -2.43
C GLU A 119 -13.93 16.48 -1.41
N LEU A 120 -13.78 16.14 -0.12
CA LEU A 120 -14.76 16.38 0.93
C LEU A 120 -14.35 17.44 1.96
N VAL A 121 -13.18 18.07 1.81
CA VAL A 121 -12.66 19.01 2.82
C VAL A 121 -13.46 20.31 2.91
N GLY A 122 -14.08 20.76 1.83
CA GLY A 122 -14.77 22.05 1.80
C GLY A 122 -13.83 23.19 2.22
N SER A 123 -14.22 23.94 3.26
CA SER A 123 -13.42 25.02 3.87
C SER A 123 -12.54 24.57 5.04
N ASP A 124 -12.52 23.27 5.39
CA ASP A 124 -11.70 22.74 6.47
C ASP A 124 -10.22 22.67 6.06
N ARG A 125 -9.47 23.69 6.47
CA ARG A 125 -8.03 23.81 6.22
C ARG A 125 -7.21 22.68 6.87
N MET A 126 -7.63 22.18 8.03
CA MET A 126 -6.91 21.12 8.72
C MET A 126 -7.06 19.80 7.96
N SER A 127 -8.28 19.47 7.55
CA SER A 127 -8.54 18.28 6.74
C SER A 127 -7.87 18.35 5.36
N ALA A 128 -7.84 19.53 4.73
CA ALA A 128 -7.11 19.76 3.48
C ALA A 128 -5.59 19.53 3.63
N ALA A 129 -4.99 20.06 4.69
CA ALA A 129 -3.58 19.84 4.98
C ALA A 129 -3.27 18.34 5.22
N ARG A 130 -4.13 17.63 5.96
CA ARG A 130 -3.99 16.19 6.22
C ARG A 130 -4.17 15.35 4.95
N ALA A 131 -5.16 15.63 4.13
CA ALA A 131 -5.36 14.94 2.85
C ALA A 131 -4.15 15.12 1.93
N LYS A 132 -3.65 16.36 1.79
CA LYS A 132 -2.43 16.65 1.01
C LYS A 132 -1.20 15.92 1.58
N LEU A 133 -1.02 15.93 2.90
CA LEU A 133 0.06 15.21 3.58
C LEU A 133 0.04 13.71 3.27
N TYR A 134 -1.09 13.04 3.50
CA TYR A 134 -1.17 11.58 3.31
C TYR A 134 -1.02 11.20 1.84
N ARG A 135 -1.59 12.00 0.93
CA ARG A 135 -1.41 11.80 -0.51
C ARG A 135 0.06 11.91 -0.90
N ALA A 136 0.75 12.97 -0.51
CA ALA A 136 2.15 13.18 -0.86
C ALA A 136 3.06 12.11 -0.21
N ALA A 137 2.80 11.76 1.05
CA ALA A 137 3.51 10.68 1.74
C ALA A 137 3.37 9.33 1.01
N SER A 138 2.22 9.03 0.40
CA SER A 138 2.02 7.79 -0.37
C SER A 138 2.86 7.71 -1.65
N LEU A 139 3.31 8.86 -2.16
CA LEU A 139 4.00 8.98 -3.45
C LEU A 139 5.53 9.03 -3.32
N ILE A 140 6.08 9.15 -2.11
CA ILE A 140 7.54 9.27 -1.91
C ILE A 140 8.32 8.03 -2.35
N THR A 141 7.65 6.87 -2.44
CA THR A 141 8.27 5.62 -2.90
C THR A 141 8.16 5.42 -4.41
N SER A 142 7.49 6.31 -5.14
CA SER A 142 7.39 6.26 -6.60
C SER A 142 8.54 7.04 -7.24
N PRO A 143 9.42 6.39 -8.03
CA PRO A 143 10.54 7.07 -8.69
C PRO A 143 10.11 8.25 -9.57
N GLN A 144 8.93 8.16 -10.18
CA GLN A 144 8.40 9.18 -11.09
C GLN A 144 7.72 10.34 -10.35
N ALA A 145 7.18 10.10 -9.15
CA ALA A 145 6.38 11.08 -8.43
C ALA A 145 7.09 11.69 -7.21
N ILE A 146 8.24 11.15 -6.79
CA ILE A 146 8.94 11.55 -5.57
C ILE A 146 9.25 13.05 -5.52
N ASP A 147 9.62 13.68 -6.64
CA ASP A 147 9.94 15.11 -6.67
C ASP A 147 8.73 15.99 -6.40
N GLY A 148 7.61 15.70 -7.07
CA GLY A 148 6.34 16.36 -6.80
C GLY A 148 5.87 16.13 -5.36
N ALA A 149 6.00 14.89 -4.87
CA ALA A 149 5.64 14.53 -3.50
C ALA A 149 6.44 15.32 -2.46
N VAL A 150 7.76 15.43 -2.62
CA VAL A 150 8.61 16.20 -1.69
C VAL A 150 8.26 17.68 -1.72
N ASN A 151 7.98 18.24 -2.91
CA ASN A 151 7.56 19.64 -3.02
C ASN A 151 6.21 19.87 -2.32
N ASP A 152 5.25 18.97 -2.50
CA ASP A 152 3.97 19.02 -1.82
C ASP A 152 4.13 18.94 -0.30
N LEU A 153 4.96 18.03 0.21
CA LEU A 153 5.26 17.91 1.64
C LEU A 153 5.87 19.20 2.20
N ARG A 154 6.84 19.80 1.50
CA ARG A 154 7.50 21.04 1.93
C ARG A 154 6.58 22.26 1.91
N SER A 155 5.54 22.25 1.06
CA SER A 155 4.58 23.34 0.96
C SER A 155 3.51 23.36 2.05
N LEU A 156 3.44 22.33 2.89
CA LEU A 156 2.43 22.22 3.94
C LEU A 156 2.68 23.25 5.06
N ASP A 157 1.63 23.96 5.43
CA ASP A 157 1.63 24.79 6.63
C ASP A 157 1.66 23.89 7.88
N ARG A 158 2.77 23.95 8.61
CA ARG A 158 3.01 23.15 9.81
C ARG A 158 2.13 23.58 10.98
N THR A 159 1.63 24.82 10.99
CA THR A 159 0.86 25.37 12.10
C THR A 159 -0.56 24.79 12.21
N VAL A 160 -1.08 24.24 11.10
CA VAL A 160 -2.43 23.63 11.05
C VAL A 160 -2.42 22.12 11.27
N LEU A 161 -1.24 21.49 11.38
CA LEU A 161 -1.10 20.05 11.58
C LEU A 161 -0.98 19.71 13.07
N ALA A 162 -1.62 18.61 13.47
CA ALA A 162 -1.43 18.06 14.81
C ALA A 162 0.00 17.50 14.97
N ALA A 163 0.50 17.42 16.21
CA ALA A 163 1.84 16.90 16.50
C ALA A 163 2.13 15.52 15.88
N SER A 164 1.11 14.65 15.86
CA SER A 164 1.21 13.31 15.28
C SER A 164 1.30 13.32 13.75
N ASP A 165 0.77 14.34 13.08
CA ASP A 165 0.89 14.55 11.63
C ASP A 165 2.19 15.28 11.26
N LEU A 166 2.69 16.16 12.15
CA LEU A 166 4.02 16.75 12.01
C LEU A 166 5.13 15.69 12.04
N GLY A 167 5.04 14.74 12.97
CA GLY A 167 5.98 13.61 13.02
C GLY A 167 5.95 12.75 11.75
N LEU A 168 4.77 12.57 11.15
CA LEU A 168 4.61 11.88 9.88
C LEU A 168 5.25 12.66 8.72
N LEU A 169 5.02 13.98 8.66
CA LEU A 169 5.63 14.87 7.66
C LEU A 169 7.16 14.79 7.70
N ASP A 170 7.74 14.90 8.89
CA ASP A 170 9.20 14.88 9.06
C ASP A 170 9.78 13.51 8.67
N SER A 171 9.07 12.43 9.02
CA SER A 171 9.44 11.07 8.66
C SER A 171 9.36 10.83 7.15
N ALA A 172 8.31 11.32 6.48
CA ALA A 172 8.16 11.21 5.03
C ALA A 172 9.27 11.98 4.28
N LEU A 173 9.61 13.19 4.73
CA LEU A 173 10.70 13.98 4.15
C LEU A 173 12.07 13.30 4.36
N ALA A 174 12.33 12.77 5.54
CA ALA A 174 13.56 12.03 5.83
C ALA A 174 13.68 10.78 4.96
N MET A 175 12.60 9.99 4.84
CA MET A 175 12.57 8.77 4.03
C MET A 175 12.77 9.08 2.54
N ALA A 176 12.11 10.11 2.00
CA ALA A 176 12.32 10.54 0.62
C ALA A 176 13.79 10.92 0.34
N GLY A 177 14.45 11.59 1.31
CA GLY A 177 15.88 11.89 1.22
C GLY A 177 16.76 10.64 1.16
N GLN A 178 16.44 9.59 1.94
CA GLN A 178 17.18 8.32 1.90
C GLN A 178 16.96 7.57 0.58
N ILE A 179 15.71 7.52 0.09
CA ILE A 179 15.36 6.89 -1.18
C ILE A 179 16.13 7.53 -2.34
N ARG A 180 16.40 8.84 -2.31
CA ARG A 180 17.21 9.52 -3.34
C ARG A 180 18.71 9.21 -3.25
N LYS A 181 19.25 9.02 -2.05
CA LYS A 181 20.68 8.69 -1.86
C LYS A 181 21.02 7.26 -2.30
N MET A 182 20.11 6.30 -2.15
CA MET A 182 20.36 4.90 -2.55
C MET A 182 20.72 4.73 -4.04
N PRO A 183 20.01 5.36 -5.01
CA PRO A 183 20.40 5.39 -6.42
C PRO A 183 21.79 5.96 -6.67
N GLU A 184 22.20 6.99 -5.93
CA GLU A 184 23.53 7.60 -6.08
C GLU A 184 24.64 6.63 -5.65
N ILE A 185 24.45 5.93 -4.52
CA ILE A 185 25.42 4.93 -4.02
C ILE A 185 25.58 3.76 -5.01
N GLN A 186 24.47 3.26 -5.58
CA GLN A 186 24.53 2.19 -6.58
C GLN A 186 25.22 2.67 -7.87
N SER A 187 24.98 3.91 -8.29
CA SER A 187 25.61 4.50 -9.47
C SER A 187 27.13 4.70 -9.26
N GLN A 188 27.55 5.10 -8.06
CA GLN A 188 28.95 5.23 -7.68
C GLN A 188 29.67 3.88 -7.63
N GLN A 189 29.06 2.85 -7.04
CA GLN A 189 29.64 1.50 -7.00
C GLN A 189 29.80 0.89 -8.41
N VAL A 190 28.86 1.13 -9.31
CA VAL A 190 28.97 0.70 -10.71
C VAL A 190 30.06 1.49 -11.46
N ALA A 191 30.24 2.77 -11.14
CA ALA A 191 31.30 3.60 -11.72
C ALA A 191 32.69 3.19 -11.19
N GLU A 192 32.83 2.93 -9.89
CA GLU A 192 34.08 2.46 -9.27
C GLU A 192 34.46 1.07 -9.78
N ALA A 193 33.52 0.13 -9.86
CA ALA A 193 33.77 -1.21 -10.41
C ALA A 193 34.18 -1.16 -11.90
N ARG A 194 33.62 -0.23 -12.68
CA ARG A 194 34.06 0.02 -14.07
C ARG A 194 35.45 0.63 -14.12
N THR A 195 35.79 1.53 -13.19
CA THR A 195 37.09 2.19 -13.14
C THR A 195 38.20 1.22 -12.71
N GLU A 196 37.93 0.31 -11.76
CA GLU A 196 38.83 -0.78 -11.39
C GLU A 196 39.02 -1.79 -12.52
N SER A 197 37.94 -2.15 -13.23
CA SER A 197 38.02 -3.05 -14.40
C SER A 197 38.87 -2.46 -15.53
N VAL A 198 38.82 -1.14 -15.74
CA VAL A 198 39.65 -0.45 -16.75
C VAL A 198 41.11 -0.36 -16.32
N LYS A 199 41.41 -0.18 -15.02
CA LYS A 199 42.79 -0.22 -14.50
C LYS A 199 43.44 -1.60 -14.61
N VAL A 200 42.72 -2.67 -14.32
CA VAL A 200 43.23 -4.06 -14.41
C VAL A 200 43.55 -4.46 -15.85
N VAL A 201 42.85 -3.89 -16.85
CA VAL A 201 43.13 -4.12 -18.28
C VAL A 201 44.29 -3.26 -18.78
N ALA A 202 44.53 -2.08 -18.22
CA ALA A 202 45.61 -1.18 -18.63
C ALA A 202 47.00 -1.57 -18.08
N GLU A 203 47.09 -2.35 -17.00
CA GLU A 203 48.36 -2.74 -16.36
C GLU A 203 48.89 -4.12 -16.77
N ARG A 204 48.20 -4.89 -17.62
CA ARG A 204 48.76 -6.15 -18.16
C ARG A 204 49.56 -5.86 -19.44
N PRO A 205 50.88 -6.08 -19.46
CA PRO A 205 51.60 -6.18 -20.73
C PRO A 205 51.02 -7.36 -21.51
N MET A 206 50.71 -7.14 -22.79
CA MET A 206 50.32 -8.19 -23.71
C MET A 206 51.50 -9.16 -23.91
N ASP A 207 51.51 -10.27 -23.16
CA ASP A 207 52.33 -11.42 -23.49
C ASP A 207 51.52 -12.34 -24.42
N VAL A 208 51.88 -12.34 -25.69
CA VAL A 208 51.19 -13.07 -26.75
C VAL A 208 51.70 -14.51 -26.73
N SER A 209 51.12 -15.36 -25.90
CA SER A 209 51.22 -16.83 -26.04
C SER A 209 50.20 -17.57 -25.17
N ALA A 210 49.07 -18.01 -25.76
CA ALA A 210 48.44 -19.33 -25.56
C ALA A 210 47.00 -19.41 -26.11
N PRO A 211 46.74 -20.16 -27.22
CA PRO A 211 45.37 -20.51 -27.63
C PRO A 211 44.87 -21.85 -27.05
N ALA A 212 45.66 -22.60 -26.27
CA ALA A 212 45.32 -23.99 -25.95
C ALA A 212 44.33 -24.18 -24.78
N GLN A 213 44.24 -23.24 -23.83
CA GLN A 213 43.45 -23.44 -22.61
C GLN A 213 41.95 -23.17 -22.77
N GLY A 214 41.56 -22.28 -23.69
CA GLY A 214 40.15 -21.94 -23.91
C GLY A 214 39.33 -23.07 -24.55
N LEU A 215 39.95 -23.88 -25.41
CA LEU A 215 39.28 -25.00 -26.09
C LEU A 215 39.03 -26.18 -25.16
N GLU A 216 39.97 -26.50 -24.26
CA GLU A 216 39.78 -27.56 -23.27
C GLU A 216 38.67 -27.21 -22.27
N GLN A 217 38.57 -25.94 -21.87
CA GLN A 217 37.56 -25.49 -20.92
C GLN A 217 36.14 -25.48 -21.52
N LEU A 218 36.03 -25.14 -22.82
CA LEU A 218 34.77 -25.26 -23.57
C LEU A 218 34.34 -26.72 -23.76
N GLN A 219 35.30 -27.63 -24.00
CA GLN A 219 35.01 -29.07 -24.11
C GLN A 219 34.65 -29.70 -22.75
N ALA A 220 35.26 -29.24 -21.65
CA ALA A 220 34.90 -29.69 -20.30
C ALA A 220 33.47 -29.25 -19.93
N LEU A 221 33.09 -28.01 -20.28
CA LEU A 221 31.74 -27.50 -20.05
C LEU A 221 30.68 -28.22 -20.90
N SER A 222 31.00 -28.60 -22.15
CA SER A 222 30.05 -29.36 -22.98
C SER A 222 29.82 -30.76 -22.42
N LYS A 223 30.89 -31.46 -21.99
CA LYS A 223 30.80 -32.80 -21.38
C LYS A 223 30.00 -32.78 -20.07
N ALA A 224 30.17 -31.74 -19.24
CA ALA A 224 29.40 -31.59 -18.00
C ALA A 224 27.90 -31.40 -18.28
N ARG A 225 27.55 -30.64 -19.33
CA ARG A 225 26.16 -30.41 -19.74
C ARG A 225 25.49 -31.68 -20.28
N ASP A 226 26.21 -32.49 -21.04
CA ASP A 226 25.70 -33.75 -21.57
C ASP A 226 25.44 -34.78 -20.46
N ALA A 227 26.32 -34.85 -19.45
CA ALA A 227 26.15 -35.73 -18.29
C ALA A 227 24.90 -35.38 -17.49
N LEU A 228 24.63 -34.09 -17.24
CA LEU A 228 23.42 -33.64 -16.56
C LEU A 228 22.15 -33.96 -17.34
N SER A 229 22.17 -33.84 -18.67
CA SER A 229 21.01 -34.20 -19.50
C SER A 229 20.66 -35.69 -19.48
N ARG A 230 21.64 -36.58 -19.26
CA ARG A 230 21.41 -38.03 -19.12
C ARG A 230 20.77 -38.36 -17.78
N VAL A 231 21.14 -37.66 -16.71
CA VAL A 231 20.53 -37.82 -15.39
C VAL A 231 19.07 -37.36 -15.41
N ASP A 232 18.77 -36.23 -16.05
CA ASP A 232 17.40 -35.72 -16.19
C ASP A 232 16.47 -36.65 -16.99
N LYS A 233 17.00 -37.45 -17.91
CA LYS A 233 16.22 -38.48 -18.64
C LYS A 233 15.93 -39.73 -17.83
N LEU A 234 16.74 -40.03 -16.80
CA LEU A 234 16.52 -41.17 -15.91
C LEU A 234 15.49 -40.87 -14.80
N ILE A 235 15.24 -39.59 -14.50
CA ILE A 235 14.29 -39.17 -13.45
C ILE A 235 12.85 -39.01 -14.00
N LYS A 236 12.66 -39.09 -15.32
CA LYS A 236 11.33 -38.93 -15.98
C LYS A 236 10.65 -40.23 -16.41
N ASN A 237 11.12 -41.39 -15.95
CA ASN A 237 10.39 -42.67 -16.04
C ASN A 237 10.09 -43.21 -14.65
#